data_AF-A0A2G4I6G4-F1
#
_entry.id   AF-A0A2G4I6G4-F1
#
_cell.length_a   1.000
_cell.length_b   1.000
_cell.length_c   1.000
_cell.angle_alpha   90.00
_cell.angle_beta   90.00
_cell.angle_gamma   90.00
#
_symmetry.space_group_name_H-M   'P 1'
#
loop_
_entity.id
_entity.type
_entity.pdbx_description
1 polymer ?
#
loop_
_entity_poly.entity_id
_entity_poly.type
_entity_poly.pdbx_seq_one_letter_code
_entity_poly.pdbx_strand_id
1 'polypeptide(L)' 'MNIHEYQAKQLLKQYGVAVPPGDACKTVEEAKVAAEKIFAAGNKLIVIKSQIHAGGRGKGTFKHGFQGG' A
#
# COMPACT_ATOMS: atom_id res chain seq x y z
N MET A 1 -8.20 -19.41 0.15
CA MET A 1 -7.65 -18.60 1.26
C MET A 1 -6.64 -17.64 0.65
N ASN A 2 -6.79 -16.34 0.89
CA ASN A 2 -5.91 -15.30 0.31
C ASN A 2 -5.14 -14.59 1.44
N ILE A 3 -3.96 -14.05 1.12
CA ILE A 3 -3.20 -13.12 1.98
C ILE A 3 -3.33 -11.69 1.45
N HIS A 4 -3.00 -10.69 2.26
CA HIS A 4 -3.03 -9.30 1.83
C HIS A 4 -1.89 -8.97 0.84
N GLU A 5 -2.05 -7.89 0.06
CA GLU A 5 -1.06 -7.44 -0.92
C GLU A 5 0.32 -7.20 -0.27
N TYR A 6 0.36 -6.59 0.91
CA TYR A 6 1.64 -6.33 1.59
C TYR A 6 2.36 -7.63 2.01
N GLN A 7 1.62 -8.64 2.47
CA GLN A 7 2.18 -9.95 2.86
C GLN A 7 2.74 -10.68 1.64
N ALA A 8 1.99 -10.67 0.53
CA ALA A 8 2.44 -11.25 -0.73
C ALA A 8 3.72 -10.55 -1.23
N LYS A 9 3.79 -9.22 -1.17
CA LYS A 9 4.99 -8.46 -1.56
C LYS A 9 6.20 -8.78 -0.67
N GLN A 10 6.01 -8.90 0.64
CA GLN A 10 7.07 -9.30 1.57
C GLN A 10 7.59 -10.69 1.24
N LEU A 11 6.69 -11.65 1.00
CA LEU A 11 7.06 -13.00 0.59
C LEU A 11 7.84 -12.99 -0.74
N LEU A 12 7.35 -12.31 -1.77
CA LEU A 12 8.04 -12.20 -3.06
C LEU A 12 9.45 -11.61 -2.91
N LYS A 13 9.59 -10.55 -2.10
CA LYS A 13 10.89 -9.92 -1.80
C LYS A 13 11.87 -10.88 -1.12
N GLN A 14 11.40 -11.74 -0.21
CA GLN A 14 12.25 -12.75 0.45
C GLN A 14 12.87 -13.73 -0.55
N TYR A 15 12.22 -13.97 -1.69
CA TYR A 15 12.71 -14.83 -2.77
C TYR A 15 13.37 -14.04 -3.92
N GLY A 16 13.77 -12.79 -3.68
CA GLY A 16 14.51 -11.99 -4.66
C GLY A 16 13.67 -11.40 -5.81
N VAL A 17 12.35 -11.50 -5.75
CA VAL A 17 11.47 -10.90 -6.76
C VAL A 17 11.37 -9.39 -6.51
N ALA A 18 11.59 -8.60 -7.55
CA ALA A 18 11.45 -7.14 -7.49
C ALA A 18 9.99 -6.75 -7.20
N VAL A 19 9.79 -5.95 -6.15
CA VAL A 19 8.49 -5.40 -5.77
C VAL A 19 8.61 -3.90 -5.52
N PRO A 20 7.56 -3.09 -5.77
CA PRO A 20 7.60 -1.67 -5.46
C PRO A 20 7.87 -1.41 -3.97
N PRO A 21 8.63 -0.36 -3.62
CA PRO A 21 8.85 0.01 -2.23
C PRO A 21 7.53 0.43 -1.57
N GLY A 22 7.39 0.14 -0.28
CA GLY A 22 6.21 0.51 0.50
C GLY A 22 6.19 -0.16 1.87
N ASP A 23 5.43 0.44 2.77
CA ASP A 23 5.24 -0.03 4.14
C ASP A 23 3.75 -0.27 4.41
N ALA A 24 3.46 -1.29 5.24
CA ALA A 24 2.11 -1.50 5.75
C ALA A 24 1.89 -0.60 6.97
N CYS A 25 0.85 0.23 6.92
CA CYS A 25 0.54 1.20 7.97
C CYS A 25 -0.83 0.91 8.58
N LYS A 26 -0.94 1.05 9.89
CA LYS A 26 -2.18 0.94 10.66
C LYS A 26 -2.71 2.30 11.11
N THR A 27 -1.88 3.33 11.10
CA THR A 27 -2.23 4.69 11.48
C THR A 27 -1.87 5.70 10.39
N VAL A 28 -2.43 6.90 10.50
CA VAL A 28 -2.13 8.01 9.58
C VAL A 28 -0.67 8.47 9.75
N GLU A 29 -0.18 8.47 10.97
CA GLU A 29 1.19 8.86 11.33
C GLU A 29 2.21 7.92 10.68
N GLU A 30 1.98 6.61 10.75
CA GLU A 30 2.81 5.61 10.07
C GLU A 30 2.81 5.82 8.55
N ALA A 31 1.66 6.16 7.96
CA ALA A 31 1.55 6.43 6.53
C ALA A 31 2.34 7.69 6.11
N LYS A 32 2.31 8.75 6.93
CA LYS A 32 3.11 9.97 6.69
C LYS A 32 4.61 9.67 6.73
N VAL A 33 5.07 8.97 7.75
CA VAL A 33 6.50 8.59 7.88
C VAL A 33 6.94 7.70 6.70
N ALA A 34 6.10 6.75 6.28
CA ALA A 34 6.39 5.92 5.11
C ALA A 34 6.48 6.75 3.82
N ALA A 35 5.56 7.70 3.62
CA ALA A 35 5.57 8.61 2.48
C ALA A 35 6.87 9.43 2.43
N GLU A 36 7.27 10.03 3.55
CA GLU A 36 8.50 10.83 3.67
C GLU A 36 9.74 10.02 3.28
N LYS A 37 9.85 8.76 3.75
CA LYS A 37 10.96 7.86 3.37
C LYS A 37 10.99 7.59 1.87
N ILE A 38 9.83 7.36 1.25
CA ILE A 38 9.74 7.07 -0.19
C ILE A 38 10.12 8.30 -1.02
N PHE A 39 9.67 9.50 -0.63
CA PHE A 39 10.06 10.75 -1.26
C PHE A 39 11.56 11.04 -1.10
N ALA A 40 12.11 10.84 0.10
CA ALA A 40 13.54 11.00 0.36
C ALA A 40 14.41 10.05 -0.48
N ALA A 41 13.89 8.89 -0.87
CA ALA A 41 14.54 7.97 -1.80
C ALA A 41 14.46 8.39 -3.29
N GLY A 42 13.95 9.59 -3.58
CA GLY A 42 13.91 10.17 -4.93
C GLY A 42 12.65 9.85 -5.74
N ASN A 43 11.64 9.22 -5.13
CA ASN A 43 10.37 8.98 -5.81
C ASN A 43 9.55 10.28 -5.90
N LYS A 44 8.84 10.49 -6.99
CA LYS A 44 8.03 11.71 -7.22
C LYS A 44 6.56 11.55 -6.87
N LEU A 45 6.11 10.31 -6.67
CA LEU A 45 4.71 9.97 -6.45
C LEU A 45 4.59 8.78 -5.51
N ILE A 46 3.55 8.80 -4.70
CA ILE A 46 3.15 7.70 -3.83
C ILE A 46 1.70 7.32 -4.11
N VAL A 47 1.32 6.10 -3.72
CA VAL A 47 -0.06 5.63 -3.74
C VAL A 47 -0.39 5.02 -2.38
N ILE A 48 -1.56 5.34 -1.86
CA ILE A 48 -2.10 4.72 -0.64
C ILE A 48 -3.10 3.65 -1.08
N LYS A 49 -2.97 2.44 -0.52
CA LYS A 49 -3.81 1.29 -0.90
C LYS A 49 -4.40 0.61 0.32
N SER A 50 -5.72 0.50 0.35
CA SER A 50 -6.45 -0.26 1.35
C SER A 50 -6.04 -1.73 1.28
N GLN A 51 -5.69 -2.28 2.44
CA GLN A 51 -5.34 -3.68 2.59
C GLN A 51 -6.61 -4.48 2.92
N ILE A 52 -7.32 -4.90 1.87
CA ILE A 52 -8.51 -5.75 1.96
C ILE A 52 -8.37 -6.94 1.00
N HIS A 53 -9.07 -8.04 1.27
CA HIS A 53 -9.05 -9.22 0.38
C HIS A 53 -9.89 -9.06 -0.89
N ALA A 54 -10.75 -8.05 -0.96
CA ALA A 54 -11.56 -7.77 -2.13
C ALA A 54 -10.75 -7.11 -3.26
N GLY A 55 -11.08 -7.48 -4.50
CA GLY A 55 -10.60 -6.79 -5.71
C GLY A 55 -11.35 -5.46 -5.96
N GLY A 56 -11.02 -4.77 -7.05
CA GLY A 56 -11.78 -3.58 -7.50
C GLY A 56 -11.60 -2.31 -6.65
N ARG A 57 -10.66 -2.31 -5.70
CA ARG A 57 -10.39 -1.22 -4.73
C ARG A 57 -10.38 0.18 -5.35
N GLY A 58 -9.66 0.37 -6.45
CA GLY A 58 -9.55 1.68 -7.12
C GLY A 58 -10.86 2.25 -7.68
N LYS A 59 -11.89 1.41 -7.86
CA LYS A 59 -13.25 1.83 -8.26
C LYS A 59 -14.23 1.88 -7.08
N GLY A 60 -13.76 1.61 -5.86
CA GLY A 60 -14.57 1.61 -4.65
C GLY A 60 -14.92 3.02 -4.16
N THR A 61 -15.86 3.10 -3.23
CA THR A 61 -16.24 4.35 -2.56
C THR A 61 -16.51 4.06 -1.09
N PHE A 62 -15.99 4.92 -0.22
CA PHE A 62 -16.21 4.83 1.22
C PHE A 62 -17.54 5.51 1.60
N LYS A 63 -18.11 5.15 2.76
CA LYS A 63 -19.41 5.69 3.23
C LYS A 63 -19.45 7.21 3.35
N HIS A 64 -18.31 7.86 3.62
CA HIS A 64 -18.18 9.31 3.66
C HIS A 64 -17.94 9.98 2.29
N GLY A 65 -18.09 9.25 1.19
CA GLY A 65 -18.02 9.79 -0.17
C GLY A 65 -16.63 9.76 -0.84
N PHE A 66 -15.54 9.52 -0.10
CA PHE A 66 -14.21 9.37 -0.71
C PHE A 66 -14.18 8.24 -1.74
N GLN A 67 -13.62 8.52 -2.92
CA GLN A 67 -13.55 7.61 -4.05
C GLN A 67 -12.14 7.06 -4.24
N GLY A 68 -12.05 5.78 -4.58
CA GLY A 68 -10.81 5.03 -4.67
C GLY A 68 -10.41 4.45 -3.32
N GLY A 69 -9.77 3.28 -3.35
CA GLY A 69 -9.30 2.56 -2.17
C GLY A 69 -8.08 1.74 -2.45
#